data_AF-A0A7J6HME4-F1
#
_entry.id   AF-A0A7J6HME4-F1
#
_cell.length_a   1.000
_cell.length_b   1.000
_cell.length_c   1.000
_cell.angle_alpha   90.00
_cell.angle_beta   90.00
_cell.angle_gamma   90.00
#
_symmetry.space_group_name_H-M   'P 1'
#
loop_
_entity.id
_entity.type
_entity.pdbx_description
1 polymer ?
#
loop_
_entity_poly.entity_id
_entity_poly.type
_entity_poly.pdbx_seq_one_letter_code
_entity_poly.pdbx_strand_id
1 'polypeptide(L)'
;MGGGGGSMRGSRFSSGIFRDDIFGSFGEGGGSGGSGSMNHGAPKKAFPIENILPCSLEDLEIKSMVIQVVSTYWIKPTVGSSLDRLVKKLFRIKHALKKFNKHEVGDINKEYKQTREEYCRLQGEAAAKPYDLSLQIVADHKQQEYLIAHNSSWEVKALPLPA
;
A
#
# COMPACT_ATOMS: atom_id res chain seq x y z
N MET A 1 -51.39 -2.73 -46.07
CA MET A 1 -52.19 -3.69 -45.29
C MET A 1 -51.26 -4.27 -44.24
N GLY A 2 -51.31 -3.78 -43.00
CA GLY A 2 -51.95 -4.44 -41.85
C GLY A 2 -50.89 -5.32 -41.15
N GLY A 3 -50.33 -4.96 -39.99
CA GLY A 3 -50.98 -4.96 -38.66
C GLY A 3 -51.04 -6.41 -38.15
N GLY A 4 -50.62 -6.81 -36.94
CA GLY A 4 -50.09 -6.16 -35.74
C GLY A 4 -50.09 -7.20 -34.60
N GLY A 5 -49.38 -6.90 -33.51
CA GLY A 5 -49.47 -7.57 -32.21
C GLY A 5 -48.60 -8.83 -32.04
N GLY A 6 -47.82 -9.03 -30.99
CA GLY A 6 -47.61 -8.29 -29.76
C GLY A 6 -47.00 -9.26 -28.75
N SER A 7 -45.92 -8.88 -28.07
CA SER A 7 -45.72 -9.31 -26.69
C SER A 7 -44.62 -8.49 -26.04
N MET A 8 -44.98 -7.99 -24.87
CA MET A 8 -44.29 -7.01 -24.08
C MET A 8 -43.01 -7.62 -23.49
N ARG A 9 -41.84 -7.16 -23.93
CA ARG A 9 -40.63 -7.20 -23.09
C ARG A 9 -40.37 -5.78 -22.57
N GLY A 10 -41.23 -5.38 -21.63
CA GLY A 10 -40.95 -4.26 -20.73
C GLY A 10 -39.61 -4.54 -20.04
N SER A 11 -38.64 -3.64 -20.19
CA SER A 11 -38.44 -2.48 -19.33
C SER A 11 -37.61 -2.84 -18.09
N ARG A 12 -36.58 -2.03 -17.90
CA ARG A 12 -35.85 -1.76 -16.65
C ARG A 12 -34.69 -2.71 -16.38
N PHE A 13 -33.50 -2.21 -16.71
CA PHE A 13 -32.31 -2.40 -15.90
C PHE A 13 -32.70 -2.53 -14.43
N SER A 14 -32.56 -3.73 -13.87
CA SER A 14 -32.90 -4.02 -12.49
C SER A 14 -32.05 -3.16 -11.58
N SER A 15 -32.66 -2.06 -11.17
CA SER A 15 -32.33 -1.29 -9.99
C SER A 15 -32.76 -2.15 -8.80
N GLY A 16 -31.86 -2.41 -7.84
CA GLY A 16 -32.23 -2.92 -6.52
C GLY A 16 -31.86 -4.37 -6.22
N ILE A 17 -30.59 -4.58 -5.87
CA ILE A 17 -30.12 -5.74 -5.09
C ILE A 17 -29.59 -5.30 -3.71
N PHE A 18 -29.96 -4.09 -3.26
CA PHE A 18 -29.55 -3.48 -1.98
C PHE A 18 -30.75 -2.98 -1.14
N ARG A 19 -31.80 -3.78 -1.06
CA ARG A 19 -33.04 -3.50 -0.32
C ARG A 19 -33.80 -4.84 -0.26
N ASP A 20 -34.14 -5.49 0.84
CA ASP A 20 -34.29 -5.12 2.23
C ASP A 20 -34.36 -6.42 3.07
N ASP A 21 -33.23 -7.03 3.47
CA ASP A 21 -33.29 -8.31 4.25
C ASP A 21 -32.26 -8.43 5.39
N ILE A 22 -31.70 -7.31 5.86
CA ILE A 22 -30.72 -7.35 6.98
C ILE A 22 -31.37 -7.11 8.36
N PHE A 23 -32.62 -6.63 8.44
CA PHE A 23 -33.26 -6.29 9.73
C PHE A 23 -34.61 -7.00 9.95
N GLY A 24 -34.74 -8.26 9.52
CA GLY A 24 -36.01 -8.99 9.57
C GLY A 24 -36.17 -10.10 10.62
N SER A 25 -35.14 -10.51 11.35
CA SER A 25 -35.26 -11.67 12.25
C SER A 25 -34.85 -11.37 13.70
N PHE A 26 -35.52 -10.38 14.29
CA PHE A 26 -35.69 -10.31 15.74
C PHE A 26 -37.18 -10.45 16.04
N GLY A 27 -37.61 -11.64 16.45
CA GLY A 27 -38.96 -11.86 16.94
C GLY A 27 -39.61 -13.16 16.45
N GLU A 28 -39.73 -14.10 17.39
CA GLU A 28 -40.92 -14.95 17.56
C GLU A 28 -41.16 -16.15 16.64
N GLY A 29 -41.40 -17.32 17.25
CA GLY A 29 -42.10 -18.45 16.61
C GLY A 29 -41.41 -19.79 16.80
N GLY A 30 -42.01 -20.67 17.59
CA GLY A 30 -41.48 -21.97 17.97
C GLY A 30 -41.38 -23.00 16.84
N GLY A 31 -40.67 -24.08 17.13
CA GLY A 31 -40.55 -25.23 16.23
C GLY A 31 -39.69 -26.33 16.85
N SER A 32 -40.35 -27.38 17.31
CA SER A 32 -39.75 -28.61 17.83
C SER A 32 -38.83 -29.30 16.81
N GLY A 33 -37.68 -29.79 17.29
CA GLY A 33 -36.80 -30.65 16.50
C GLY A 33 -35.83 -31.36 17.42
N GLY A 34 -36.00 -32.67 17.56
CA GLY A 34 -35.35 -33.48 18.58
C GLY A 34 -33.92 -33.93 18.27
N SER A 35 -33.41 -34.70 19.25
CA SER A 35 -32.32 -35.66 19.17
C SER A 35 -30.89 -35.15 19.25
N GLY A 36 -30.26 -35.45 20.40
CA GLY A 36 -29.02 -36.22 20.38
C GLY A 36 -27.72 -35.49 20.69
N SER A 37 -26.92 -36.16 21.53
CA SER A 37 -25.46 -36.23 21.48
C SER A 37 -24.65 -35.43 22.51
N MET A 38 -24.07 -36.25 23.39
CA MET A 38 -22.83 -36.17 24.18
C MET A 38 -21.89 -34.97 24.01
N ASN A 39 -21.40 -34.52 25.17
CA ASN A 39 -20.27 -33.64 25.44
C ASN A 39 -19.12 -33.72 24.41
N HIS A 40 -18.73 -32.59 23.80
CA HIS A 40 -17.33 -32.28 23.48
C HIS A 40 -17.14 -30.75 23.43
N GLY A 41 -16.08 -30.27 24.09
CA GLY A 41 -15.84 -28.85 24.36
C GLY A 41 -15.83 -27.98 23.12
N ALA A 42 -16.45 -26.80 23.24
CA ALA A 42 -16.37 -25.75 22.23
C ALA A 42 -14.88 -25.44 21.91
N PRO A 43 -14.46 -25.45 20.64
CA PRO A 43 -13.16 -24.93 20.27
C PRO A 43 -13.15 -23.43 20.59
N LYS A 44 -12.44 -23.07 21.66
CA LYS A 44 -12.20 -21.66 21.98
C LYS A 44 -11.49 -21.05 20.78
N LYS A 45 -12.21 -20.20 20.04
CA LYS A 45 -11.64 -19.31 19.04
C LYS A 45 -10.45 -18.61 19.70
N ALA A 46 -9.25 -18.78 19.15
CA ALA A 46 -8.09 -18.02 19.59
C ALA A 46 -8.46 -16.52 19.55
N PHE A 47 -8.02 -15.78 20.57
CA PHE A 47 -8.20 -14.33 20.60
C PHE A 47 -7.61 -13.73 19.30
N PRO A 48 -8.23 -12.68 18.74
CA PRO A 48 -7.69 -12.00 17.57
C PRO A 48 -6.23 -11.69 17.85
N ILE A 49 -5.33 -12.23 17.03
CA ILE A 49 -3.91 -11.93 17.13
C ILE A 49 -3.80 -10.50 16.63
N GLU A 50 -3.82 -9.54 17.55
CA GLU A 50 -3.52 -8.15 17.25
C GLU A 50 -2.07 -8.12 16.78
N ASN A 51 -1.87 -8.16 15.46
CA ASN A 51 -0.60 -7.88 14.82
C ASN A 51 -0.32 -6.37 14.98
N ILE A 52 -0.02 -5.95 16.21
CA ILE A 52 0.62 -4.66 16.48
C ILE A 52 2.08 -4.88 16.08
N LEU A 53 2.35 -4.81 14.78
CA LEU A 53 3.72 -4.59 14.34
C LEU A 53 4.12 -3.23 14.93
N PRO A 54 5.18 -3.15 15.76
CA PRO A 54 5.66 -1.88 16.25
C PRO A 54 6.09 -1.07 15.02
N CYS A 55 5.26 -0.09 14.63
CA CYS A 55 5.70 0.93 13.68
C CYS A 55 6.87 1.64 14.38
N SER A 56 8.00 1.80 13.70
CA SER A 56 9.09 2.57 14.29
C SER A 56 8.62 4.01 14.53
N LEU A 57 9.29 4.73 15.44
CA LEU A 57 8.99 6.13 15.68
C LEU A 57 9.10 6.93 14.36
N GLU A 58 10.07 6.59 13.50
CA GLU A 58 10.25 7.20 12.19
C GLU A 58 9.06 6.94 11.26
N ASP A 59 8.51 5.72 11.26
CA ASP A 59 7.33 5.39 10.45
C ASP A 59 6.09 6.21 10.84
N LEU A 60 5.92 6.48 12.14
CA LEU A 60 4.82 7.29 12.66
C LEU A 60 4.98 8.77 12.25
N GLU A 61 6.20 9.30 12.31
CA GLU A 61 6.51 10.65 11.87
C GLU A 61 6.31 10.82 10.36
N ILE A 62 6.78 9.87 9.54
CA ILE A 62 6.58 9.89 8.09
C ILE A 62 5.09 9.82 7.74
N LYS A 63 4.33 8.92 8.38
CA LYS A 63 2.87 8.84 8.18
C LYS A 63 2.19 10.16 8.52
N SER A 64 2.58 10.79 9.62
CA SER A 64 2.07 12.10 10.03
C SER A 64 2.36 13.17 8.97
N MET A 65 3.60 13.25 8.48
CA MET A 65 4.00 14.21 7.45
C MET A 65 3.27 13.99 6.12
N VAL A 66 3.13 12.74 5.67
CA VAL A 66 2.39 12.42 4.43
C VAL A 66 0.93 12.82 4.54
N ILE A 67 0.27 12.52 5.67
CA ILE A 67 -1.12 12.91 5.92
C ILE A 67 -1.27 14.43 5.88
N GLN A 68 -0.36 15.18 6.51
CA GLN A 68 -0.37 16.64 6.47
C GLN A 68 -0.21 17.17 5.04
N VAL A 69 0.72 16.61 4.25
CA VAL A 69 0.90 17.00 2.85
C VAL A 69 -0.36 16.69 2.03
N VAL A 70 -0.97 15.53 2.15
CA VAL A 70 -2.19 15.22 1.38
C VAL A 70 -3.34 16.16 1.78
N SER A 71 -3.55 16.34 3.08
CA SER A 71 -4.64 17.17 3.62
C SER A 71 -4.54 18.62 3.17
N THR A 72 -3.35 19.23 3.28
CA THR A 72 -3.12 20.63 2.90
C THR A 72 -3.36 20.91 1.41
N TYR A 73 -3.12 19.94 0.53
CA TYR A 73 -3.35 20.11 -0.91
C TYR A 73 -4.77 19.72 -1.34
N TRP A 74 -5.43 18.82 -0.62
CA TRP A 74 -6.81 18.40 -0.91
C TRP A 74 -7.85 19.49 -0.60
N ILE A 75 -7.64 20.24 0.49
CA ILE A 75 -8.57 21.31 0.94
C ILE A 75 -8.56 22.51 -0.01
N LYS A 76 -7.49 22.72 -0.78
CA LYS A 76 -7.37 23.88 -1.67
C LYS A 76 -8.51 23.92 -2.70
N PRO A 77 -9.19 25.08 -2.83
CA PRO A 77 -10.27 25.20 -3.79
C PRO A 77 -9.77 25.06 -5.23
N THR A 78 -10.63 24.51 -6.07
CA THR A 78 -10.40 24.29 -7.50
C THR A 78 -11.64 24.73 -8.26
N VAL A 79 -11.43 25.49 -9.33
CA VAL A 79 -12.47 25.88 -10.28
C VAL A 79 -12.56 24.85 -11.41
N GLY A 80 -13.75 24.68 -11.98
CA GLY A 80 -14.03 23.70 -13.05
C GLY A 80 -15.35 22.95 -12.87
N SER A 81 -15.62 22.01 -13.77
CA SER A 81 -16.68 21.01 -13.60
C SER A 81 -16.34 20.05 -12.45
N SER A 82 -17.32 19.31 -11.92
CA SER A 82 -17.13 18.40 -10.79
C SER A 82 -15.98 17.40 -11.01
N LEU A 83 -15.89 16.83 -12.22
CA LEU A 83 -14.83 15.89 -12.60
C LEU A 83 -13.46 16.59 -12.78
N ASP A 84 -13.43 17.72 -13.47
CA ASP A 84 -12.20 18.49 -13.70
C ASP A 84 -11.56 18.97 -12.38
N ARG A 85 -12.39 19.35 -11.39
CA ARG A 85 -11.92 19.68 -10.04
C ARG A 85 -11.22 18.50 -9.37
N LEU A 86 -11.82 17.31 -9.45
CA LEU A 86 -11.25 16.10 -8.85
C LEU A 86 -9.90 15.76 -9.49
N VAL A 87 -9.82 15.75 -10.82
CA VAL A 87 -8.58 15.47 -11.56
C VAL A 87 -7.49 16.48 -11.19
N LYS A 88 -7.81 17.78 -11.14
CA LYS A 88 -6.85 18.82 -10.73
C LYS A 88 -6.35 18.63 -9.30
N LYS A 89 -7.22 18.25 -8.36
CA LYS A 89 -6.81 17.95 -6.98
C LYS A 89 -5.88 16.74 -6.91
N LEU A 90 -6.21 15.67 -7.62
CA LEU A 90 -5.37 14.46 -7.69
C LEU A 90 -3.99 14.76 -8.30
N PHE A 91 -3.92 15.55 -9.37
CA PHE A 91 -2.65 15.95 -9.96
C PHE A 91 -1.80 16.81 -9.03
N ARG A 92 -2.42 17.76 -8.31
CA ARG A 92 -1.72 18.59 -7.31
C ARG A 92 -1.11 17.72 -6.20
N ILE A 93 -1.89 16.78 -5.68
CA ILE A 93 -1.44 15.88 -4.61
C ILE A 93 -0.36 14.95 -5.13
N LYS A 94 -0.53 14.35 -6.31
CA LYS A 94 0.51 13.55 -6.96
C LYS A 94 1.82 14.33 -7.08
N HIS A 95 1.77 15.59 -7.51
CA HIS A 95 2.97 16.41 -7.64
C HIS A 95 3.59 16.76 -6.28
N ALA A 96 2.77 17.10 -5.28
CA ALA A 96 3.23 17.36 -3.93
C ALA A 96 3.89 16.13 -3.30
N LEU A 97 3.27 14.96 -3.43
CA LEU A 97 3.80 13.68 -2.97
C LEU A 97 5.07 13.29 -3.71
N LYS A 98 5.14 13.50 -5.03
CA LYS A 98 6.36 13.24 -5.80
C LYS A 98 7.51 14.14 -5.33
N LYS A 99 7.23 15.41 -5.02
CA LYS A 99 8.21 16.35 -4.49
C LYS A 99 8.64 15.94 -3.07
N PHE A 100 7.68 15.60 -2.20
CA PHE A 100 7.94 15.12 -0.85
C PHE A 100 8.81 13.86 -0.86
N ASN A 101 8.45 12.86 -1.67
CA ASN A 101 9.22 11.63 -1.84
C ASN A 101 10.68 11.93 -2.27
N LYS A 102 10.87 12.83 -3.24
CA LYS A 102 12.22 13.24 -3.67
C LYS A 102 13.03 13.94 -2.58
N HIS A 103 12.39 14.70 -1.69
CA HIS A 103 13.06 15.49 -0.66
C HIS A 103 13.35 14.71 0.62
N GLU A 104 12.41 13.87 1.07
CA GLU A 104 12.50 13.15 2.36
C GLU A 104 13.11 11.75 2.21
N VAL A 105 12.73 11.01 1.16
CA VAL A 105 13.25 9.65 0.93
C VAL A 105 14.55 9.67 0.14
N GLY A 106 14.89 10.82 -0.47
CA GLY A 106 16.03 10.95 -1.34
C GLY A 106 15.87 10.16 -2.64
N ASP A 107 16.80 10.36 -3.56
CA ASP A 107 16.86 9.56 -4.78
C ASP A 107 17.62 8.27 -4.44
N ILE A 108 16.95 7.27 -3.85
CA ILE A 108 17.55 5.98 -3.44
C ILE A 108 18.40 5.39 -4.58
N ASN A 109 17.99 5.61 -5.83
CA ASN A 109 18.76 5.20 -7.01
C ASN A 109 20.07 5.97 -7.17
N LYS A 110 20.10 7.27 -6.84
CA LYS A 110 21.30 8.08 -6.85
C LYS A 110 22.25 7.65 -5.75
N GLU A 111 21.75 7.42 -4.54
CA GLU A 111 22.56 6.95 -3.40
C GLU A 111 23.16 5.57 -3.69
N TYR A 112 22.33 4.61 -4.12
CA TYR A 112 22.80 3.30 -4.58
C TYR A 112 23.89 3.41 -5.66
N LYS A 113 23.69 4.29 -6.65
CA LYS A 113 24.66 4.49 -7.74
C LYS A 113 25.98 5.06 -7.22
N GLN A 114 25.94 6.04 -6.33
CA GLN A 114 27.14 6.63 -5.72
C GLN A 114 27.90 5.63 -4.86
N THR A 115 27.19 4.89 -3.98
CA THR A 115 27.80 3.86 -3.13
C THR A 115 28.43 2.75 -3.97
N ARG A 116 27.80 2.36 -5.09
CA ARG A 116 28.36 1.39 -6.03
C ARG A 116 29.64 1.90 -6.71
N GLU A 117 29.64 3.12 -7.22
CA GLU A 117 30.81 3.72 -7.88
C GLU A 117 31.99 3.84 -6.90
N GLU A 118 31.72 4.22 -5.65
CA GLU A 118 32.73 4.35 -4.60
C GLU A 118 33.31 3.00 -4.17
N TYR A 119 32.46 1.98 -4.02
CA TYR A 119 32.90 0.60 -3.80
C TYR A 119 33.82 0.10 -4.93
N CYS A 120 33.42 0.28 -6.20
CA CYS A 120 34.23 -0.14 -7.34
C CYS A 120 35.60 0.57 -7.38
N ARG A 121 35.65 1.87 -7.01
CA ARG A 121 36.91 2.62 -6.92
C ARG A 121 37.82 2.05 -5.84
N LEU A 122 37.29 1.88 -4.62
CA LEU A 122 38.05 1.36 -3.47
C LEU A 122 38.54 -0.08 -3.71
N GLN A 123 37.72 -0.90 -4.35
CA GLN A 123 38.10 -2.26 -4.73
C GLN A 123 39.27 -2.25 -5.73
N GLY A 124 39.26 -1.34 -6.71
CA GLY A 124 40.39 -1.17 -7.64
C GLY A 124 41.67 -0.70 -6.96
N GLU A 125 41.56 0.21 -5.99
CA GLU A 125 42.69 0.71 -5.18
C GLU A 125 43.27 -0.37 -4.26
N ALA A 126 42.43 -1.16 -3.61
CA ALA A 126 42.84 -2.29 -2.78
C ALA A 126 43.52 -3.39 -3.63
N ALA A 127 42.98 -3.69 -4.81
CA ALA A 127 43.58 -4.65 -5.74
C ALA A 127 44.95 -4.19 -6.26
N ALA A 128 45.17 -2.88 -6.41
CA ALA A 128 46.46 -2.31 -6.78
C ALA A 128 47.50 -2.33 -5.64
N LYS A 129 47.04 -2.42 -4.38
CA LYS A 129 47.90 -2.41 -3.17
C LYS A 129 47.51 -3.52 -2.19
N PRO A 130 47.77 -4.79 -2.52
CA PRO A 130 47.29 -5.93 -1.73
C PRO A 130 47.88 -6.04 -0.32
N TYR A 131 48.97 -5.32 -0.02
CA TYR A 131 49.61 -5.32 1.31
C TYR A 131 49.12 -4.17 2.20
N ASP A 132 48.28 -3.27 1.68
CA ASP A 132 47.70 -2.19 2.46
C ASP A 132 46.42 -2.68 3.16
N LEU A 133 46.60 -3.19 4.38
CA LEU A 133 45.50 -3.69 5.21
C LEU A 133 44.41 -2.63 5.45
N SER A 134 44.78 -1.35 5.48
CA SER A 134 43.82 -0.27 5.73
C SER A 134 42.86 -0.11 4.55
N LEU A 135 43.35 -0.18 3.32
CA LEU A 135 42.53 -0.14 2.11
C LEU A 135 41.62 -1.36 1.99
N GLN A 136 42.09 -2.54 2.38
CA GLN A 136 41.29 -3.76 2.35
C GLN A 136 40.10 -3.68 3.33
N ILE A 137 40.33 -3.21 4.56
CA ILE A 137 39.27 -3.01 5.56
C ILE A 137 38.24 -1.98 5.09
N VAL A 138 38.69 -0.88 4.49
CA VAL A 138 37.80 0.16 3.95
C VAL A 138 36.97 -0.36 2.76
N ALA A 139 37.57 -1.17 1.88
CA ALA A 139 36.85 -1.80 0.78
C ALA A 139 35.78 -2.79 1.27
N ASP A 140 36.10 -3.60 2.29
CA ASP A 140 35.17 -4.56 2.89
C ASP A 140 34.00 -3.84 3.61
N HIS A 141 34.27 -2.76 4.35
CA HIS A 141 33.23 -1.95 4.96
C HIS A 141 32.30 -1.34 3.90
N LYS A 142 32.88 -0.80 2.82
CA LYS A 142 32.10 -0.20 1.74
C LYS A 142 31.28 -1.24 0.96
N GLN A 143 31.74 -2.49 0.90
CA GLN A 143 30.97 -3.60 0.35
C GLN A 143 29.67 -3.83 1.14
N GLN A 144 29.72 -3.76 2.47
CA GLN A 144 28.54 -3.91 3.31
C GLN A 144 27.54 -2.78 3.08
N GLU A 145 28.01 -1.53 3.00
CA GLU A 145 27.17 -0.37 2.66
C GLU A 145 26.50 -0.55 1.28
N TYR A 146 27.23 -1.05 0.29
CA TYR A 146 26.67 -1.36 -1.03
C TYR A 146 25.57 -2.41 -0.96
N LEU A 147 25.74 -3.48 -0.18
CA LEU A 147 24.75 -4.54 -0.02
C LEU A 147 23.47 -4.03 0.67
N ILE A 148 23.61 -3.16 1.69
CA ILE A 148 22.47 -2.53 2.36
C ILE A 148 21.69 -1.65 1.36
N ALA A 149 22.39 -0.74 0.66
CA ALA A 149 21.76 0.13 -0.33
C ALA A 149 21.14 -0.65 -1.50
N HIS A 150 21.77 -1.75 -1.91
CA HIS A 150 21.24 -2.67 -2.91
C HIS A 150 19.90 -3.23 -2.43
N ASN A 151 19.84 -3.86 -1.26
CA ASN A 151 18.62 -4.45 -0.73
C ASN A 151 17.48 -3.42 -0.58
N SER A 152 17.78 -2.22 -0.09
CA SER A 152 16.81 -1.12 -0.02
C SER A 152 16.28 -0.69 -1.39
N SER A 153 17.10 -0.75 -2.46
CA SER A 153 16.66 -0.46 -3.83
C SER A 153 15.72 -1.53 -4.39
N TRP A 154 15.94 -2.80 -4.06
CA TRP A 154 15.09 -3.92 -4.53
C TRP A 154 13.77 -4.02 -3.79
N GLU A 155 13.72 -3.73 -2.48
CA GLU A 155 12.47 -3.69 -1.72
C GLU A 155 11.48 -2.65 -2.27
N VAL A 156 11.97 -1.48 -2.69
CA VAL A 156 11.12 -0.44 -3.32
C VAL A 156 10.53 -0.91 -4.65
N LYS A 157 11.22 -1.78 -5.40
CA LYS A 157 10.74 -2.34 -6.67
C LYS A 157 9.82 -3.55 -6.50
N ALA A 158 9.90 -4.23 -5.36
CA ALA A 158 9.13 -5.45 -5.09
C ALA A 158 7.73 -5.18 -4.52
N LEU A 159 7.39 -3.91 -4.22
CA LEU A 159 6.04 -3.56 -3.76
C LEU A 159 5.00 -3.93 -4.82
N PRO A 160 4.06 -4.84 -4.53
CA PRO A 160 3.04 -5.25 -5.48
C PRO A 160 2.21 -4.04 -5.87
N LEU A 161 2.04 -3.83 -7.18
CA LEU A 161 1.13 -2.82 -7.71
C LEU A 161 -0.28 -3.14 -7.19
N PRO A 162 -1.04 -2.14 -6.72
CA PRO A 162 -2.41 -2.38 -6.28
C PRO A 162 -3.23 -2.93 -7.47
N ALA A 163 -3.86 -4.09 -7.24
CA ALA A 163 -4.74 -4.78 -8.17
C ALA A 163 -6.06 -4.02 -8.40
#